data_AF-A0A9D8F1G9-F1
#
_entry.id   AF-A0A9D8F1G9-F1
#
_cell.length_a   1.000
_cell.length_b   1.000
_cell.length_c   1.000
_cell.angle_alpha   90.00
_cell.angle_beta   90.00
_cell.angle_gamma   90.00
#
_symmetry.space_group_name_H-M   'P 1'
#
loop_
_entity.id
_entity.type
_entity.pdbx_description
1 polymer ?
#
loop_
_entity_poly.entity_id
_entity_poly.type
_entity_poly.pdbx_seq_one_letter_code
_entity_poly.pdbx_strand_id
1 'polypeptide(L)' 'MKPAIDPKLLANPVFQRVMKDGLEIQDRFAAEPVYAKTGKGFLKSAGVAEVRAAQVKANRRRR' A
#
# COMPACT_ATOMS: atom_id res chain seq x y z
N MET A 1 16.72 15.60 0.40
CA MET A 1 16.22 16.37 1.58
C MET A 1 15.12 15.56 2.24
N LYS A 2 15.17 15.32 3.55
CA LYS A 2 14.04 14.69 4.26
C LYS A 2 12.96 15.76 4.45
N PRO A 3 11.69 15.51 4.09
CA PRO A 3 10.63 16.45 4.39
C PRO A 3 10.52 16.59 5.92
N ALA A 4 10.71 17.81 6.42
CA ALA A 4 10.50 18.11 7.83
C ALA A 4 8.99 18.21 8.05
N ILE A 5 8.42 17.23 8.75
CA ILE A 5 7.03 17.27 9.18
C ILE A 5 6.93 18.26 10.35
N ASP A 6 5.97 19.18 10.31
CA ASP A 6 5.73 20.12 11.42
C ASP A 6 5.46 19.32 12.72
N PRO A 7 6.23 19.57 13.81
CA PRO A 7 6.03 18.90 15.09
C PRO A 7 4.60 18.99 15.64
N LYS A 8 3.87 20.07 15.32
CA LYS A 8 2.47 20.24 15.74
C LYS A 8 1.51 19.28 15.05
N LEU A 9 1.83 18.87 13.81
CA LEU A 9 1.03 17.88 13.08
C LEU A 9 1.16 16.50 13.69
N LEU A 10 2.31 16.15 14.27
CA LEU A 10 2.52 14.85 14.92
C LEU A 10 1.59 14.62 16.12
N ALA A 11 1.19 15.69 16.82
CA ALA A 11 0.26 15.63 17.94
C ALA A 11 -1.22 15.68 17.52
N ASN A 12 -1.51 15.95 16.24
CA ASN A 12 -2.89 16.06 15.76
C ASN A 12 -3.51 14.66 15.57
N PRO A 13 -4.65 14.35 16.20
CA PRO A 13 -5.29 13.03 16.12
C PRO A 13 -5.76 12.67 14.71
N VAL A 14 -6.19 13.66 13.91
CA VAL A 14 -6.59 13.43 12.51
C VAL A 14 -5.37 13.07 11.68
N PHE A 15 -4.25 13.76 11.89
CA PHE A 15 -3.00 13.49 11.19
C PHE A 15 -2.48 12.08 11.50
N GLN A 16 -2.48 11.68 12.77
CA GLN A 16 -2.06 10.33 13.18
C GLN A 16 -2.91 9.23 12.54
N ARG A 17 -4.24 9.43 12.47
CA ARG A 17 -5.14 8.47 11.81
C ARG A 17 -4.82 8.34 10.32
N VAL A 18 -4.74 9.45 9.60
CA VAL A 18 -4.43 9.44 8.17
C VAL A 18 -3.04 8.87 7.89
N MET A 19 -2.06 9.17 8.74
CA MET A 19 -0.71 8.61 8.63
C MET A 19 -0.71 7.09 8.83
N LYS A 20 -1.45 6.61 9.84
CA LYS A 20 -1.64 5.18 10.07
C LYS A 20 -2.27 4.49 8.85
N ASP A 21 -3.36 5.05 8.33
CA ASP A 21 -4.05 4.51 7.15
C ASP A 21 -3.11 4.47 5.94
N GLY A 22 -2.33 5.54 5.72
CA GLY A 22 -1.35 5.62 4.64
C GLY A 22 -0.24 4.57 4.76
N LEU A 23 0.30 4.34 5.95
CA LEU A 23 1.31 3.32 6.20
C LEU A 23 0.75 1.91 6.03
N GLU A 24 -0.48 1.65 6.47
CA GLU A 24 -1.16 0.36 6.25
C GLU A 24 -1.38 0.08 4.75
N ILE A 25 -1.75 1.10 3.97
CA ILE A 25 -1.86 0.97 2.52
C ILE A 25 -0.49 0.67 1.90
N GLN A 26 0.55 1.39 2.29
CA GLN A 26 1.91 1.17 1.76
C GLN A 26 2.41 -0.25 2.08
N ASP A 27 2.16 -0.76 3.29
CA ASP A 27 2.62 -2.10 3.65
C ASP A 27 1.95 -3.21 2.82
N ARG A 28 0.66 -3.04 2.45
CA ARG A 28 -0.04 -3.99 1.57
C ARG A 28 0.54 -4.08 0.17
N PHE A 29 1.17 -3.02 -0.31
CA PHE A 29 1.79 -2.94 -1.64
C PHE A 29 3.32 -2.97 -1.59
N ALA A 30 3.91 -3.18 -0.42
CA ALA A 30 5.35 -3.27 -0.29
C ALA A 30 5.89 -4.46 -1.10
N ALA A 31 7.00 -4.24 -1.79
CA ALA A 31 7.70 -5.28 -2.52
C ALA A 31 8.19 -6.36 -1.56
N GLU A 32 8.06 -7.64 -1.95
CA GLU A 32 8.78 -8.68 -1.24
C GLU A 32 10.31 -8.42 -1.34
N PRO A 33 11.09 -8.79 -0.31
CA PRO A 33 12.53 -8.51 -0.27
C PRO A 33 13.30 -9.02 -1.50
N VAL A 34 12.79 -10.07 -2.16
CA VAL A 34 13.36 -10.64 -3.39
C VAL A 34 13.09 -9.75 -4.61
N TYR A 35 11.89 -9.18 -4.73
CA TYR A 35 11.54 -8.24 -5.80
C TYR A 35 12.32 -6.92 -5.65
N ALA A 36 12.40 -6.39 -4.43
CA ALA A 36 13.12 -5.15 -4.13
C ALA A 36 14.61 -5.22 -4.49
N LYS A 37 15.24 -6.39 -4.40
CA LYS A 37 16.67 -6.59 -4.69
C LYS A 37 16.98 -6.92 -6.15
N THR A 38 16.09 -7.64 -6.84
CA THR A 38 16.39 -8.20 -8.17
C THR A 38 15.56 -7.60 -9.30
N GLY A 39 14.49 -6.86 -8.98
CA GLY A 39 13.50 -6.41 -9.95
C GLY A 39 12.66 -7.54 -10.57
N LYS A 40 12.86 -8.79 -10.13
CA LYS A 40 12.15 -10.00 -10.61
C LYS A 40 11.52 -10.70 -9.41
N GLY A 41 10.18 -10.79 -9.40
CA GLY A 41 9.41 -11.22 -8.22
C GLY A 41 8.03 -10.57 -8.18
N PHE A 42 7.23 -10.90 -7.17
CA PHE A 42 5.88 -10.37 -6.99
C PHE A 42 5.87 -9.37 -5.82
N LEU A 43 4.99 -8.38 -5.87
CA LEU A 43 4.67 -7.57 -4.68
C LEU A 43 3.98 -8.47 -3.64
N LYS A 44 4.01 -8.07 -2.35
CA LYS A 44 3.31 -8.81 -1.29
C LYS A 44 1.88 -9.16 -1.73
N SER A 45 1.51 -10.42 -1.52
CA SER A 45 0.28 -11.01 -2.06
C SER A 45 -1.03 -10.39 -1.54
N ALA A 46 -1.00 -9.71 -0.38
CA ALA A 46 -2.19 -9.13 0.26
C ALA A 46 -2.90 -8.11 -0.65
N GLY A 47 -2.19 -7.12 -1.21
CA GLY A 47 -2.81 -6.14 -2.12
C GLY A 47 -3.09 -6.71 -3.52
N VAL A 48 -2.23 -7.59 -4.03
CA VAL A 48 -2.29 -8.05 -5.42
C VAL A 48 -3.36 -9.12 -5.62
N ALA A 49 -3.53 -10.05 -4.68
CA ALA A 49 -4.53 -11.11 -4.78
C ALA A 49 -5.96 -10.54 -4.76
N GLU A 50 -6.21 -9.55 -3.90
CA GLU A 50 -7.48 -8.85 -3.81
C GLU A 50 -7.81 -8.09 -5.10
N VAL A 51 -6.85 -7.33 -5.65
CA VAL A 51 -7.01 -6.61 -6.92
C VAL A 51 -7.27 -7.59 -8.07
N ARG A 52 -6.55 -8.71 -8.12
CA ARG A 52 -6.75 -9.75 -9.15
C ARG A 52 -8.14 -10.38 -9.03
N ALA A 53 -8.59 -10.71 -7.82
CA ALA A 53 -9.92 -11.24 -7.58
C ALA A 53 -11.02 -10.25 -7.99
N ALA A 54 -10.85 -8.96 -7.69
CA ALA A 54 -11.77 -7.91 -8.11
C ALA A 54 -11.84 -7.75 -9.64
N GLN A 55 -10.69 -7.81 -10.33
CA GLN A 55 -10.63 -7.77 -11.80
C GLN A 55 -11.34 -8.97 -12.44
N VAL A 56 -11.10 -10.19 -11.94
CA VAL A 56 -11.76 -11.40 -12.44
C VAL A 56 -13.28 -11.31 -12.28
N LYS A 57 -13.75 -10.84 -11.12
CA LYS A 57 -15.19 -10.63 -10.84
C LYS A 57 -15.81 -9.57 -11.76
N ALA A 58 -15.10 -8.46 -12.01
CA ALA A 58 -15.55 -7.40 -12.91
C ALA A 58 -15.65 -7.88 -14.36
N ASN A 59 -14.66 -8.62 -14.85
CA ASN A 59 -14.68 -9.20 -16.19
C ASN A 59 -15.79 -10.25 -16.37
N ARG A 60 -16.08 -11.05 -15.33
CA ARG A 60 -17.19 -12.01 -15.35
C ARG A 60 -18.57 -11.33 -15.40
N ARG A 61 -18.73 -10.12 -14.88
CA ARG A 61 -19.97 -9.33 -14.96
C ARG A 61 -20.17 -8.62 -16.30
N ARG A 62 -19.10 -8.43 -17.08
CA ARG A 62 -19.13 -7.79 -18.40
C ARG A 62 -19.37 -8.78 -19.55
N ARG A 63 -19.30 -10.08 -19.27
CA ARG A 63 -19.71 -11.16 -20.17
C ARG A 63 -21.11 -11.64 -19.78
#